data_AF-A0A957L116-F1
#
_entry.id   AF-A0A957L116-F1
#
_cell.length_a   1.000
_cell.length_b   1.000
_cell.length_c   1.000
_cell.angle_alpha   90.00
_cell.angle_beta   90.00
_cell.angle_gamma   90.00
#
_symmetry.space_group_name_H-M   'P 1'
#
loop_
_entity.id
_entity.type
_entity.pdbx_description
1 polymer ?
#
loop_
_entity_poly.entity_id
_entity_poly.type
_entity_poly.pdbx_seq_one_letter_code
_entity_poly.pdbx_strand_id
1 'polypeptide(L)'
;GWLGAALICGNEMPVQGSLQQCVRIMLHWNTRKRQEEIHHVYLRDAQSLRPDRSNIPAVPAEELEAVLELAEAGLLKSRPWT
;
A
#
# COMPACT_ATOMS: atom_id res chain seq x y z
N GLY A 1 -4.11 -3.96 15.01
CA GLY A 1 -3.02 -3.10 14.47
C GLY A 1 -1.70 -3.85 14.42
N TRP A 2 -0.72 -3.39 13.64
CA TRP A 2 0.59 -4.02 13.43
C TRP A 2 1.59 -3.68 14.56
N LEU A 3 1.26 -4.00 15.81
CA LEU A 3 2.04 -3.56 16.98
C LEU A 3 3.35 -4.34 17.21
N GLY A 4 3.45 -5.56 16.67
CA GLY A 4 4.62 -6.43 16.82
C GLY A 4 5.58 -6.42 15.62
N ALA A 5 5.24 -5.69 14.55
CA ALA A 5 6.10 -5.60 13.37
C ALA A 5 7.17 -4.53 13.57
N ALA A 6 8.41 -4.82 13.17
CA ALA A 6 9.43 -3.79 13.08
C ALA A 6 9.07 -2.81 11.95
N LEU A 7 8.94 -1.52 12.29
CA LEU A 7 8.61 -0.46 11.34
C LEU A 7 9.81 0.47 11.20
N ILE A 8 10.09 0.88 9.96
CA ILE A 8 11.05 1.92 9.64
C ILE A 8 10.43 2.88 8.63
N CYS A 9 10.71 4.17 8.80
CA CYS A 9 10.30 5.22 7.88
C CYS A 9 11.52 5.98 7.39
N GLY A 10 11.45 6.46 6.15
CA GLY A 10 12.47 7.29 5.54
C GLY A 10 11.83 8.28 4.57
N ASN A 11 12.53 9.38 4.30
CA ASN A 11 12.16 10.29 3.24
C ASN A 11 12.76 9.79 1.92
N GLU A 12 11.94 9.78 0.87
CA GLU A 12 12.42 9.48 -0.47
C GLU A 12 13.32 10.61 -0.99
N MET A 13 14.24 10.27 -1.89
CA MET A 13 15.11 11.26 -2.53
C MET A 13 14.28 12.32 -3.29
N PRO A 14 14.57 13.62 -3.10
CA PRO A 14 13.85 14.70 -3.79
C PRO A 14 14.36 14.85 -5.23
N VAL A 15 13.83 14.04 -6.15
CA VAL A 15 14.16 14.13 -7.58
C VAL A 15 13.24 15.14 -8.26
N GLN A 16 13.79 16.02 -9.10
CA GLN A 16 13.01 16.98 -9.87
C GLN A 16 12.01 16.27 -10.79
N GLY A 17 10.74 16.71 -10.78
CA GLY A 17 9.66 16.08 -11.55
C GLY A 17 9.15 14.76 -10.98
N SER A 18 9.61 14.35 -9.79
CA SER A 18 9.09 13.16 -9.12
C SER A 18 7.65 13.35 -8.64
N LEU A 19 6.95 12.23 -8.48
CA LEU A 19 5.57 12.22 -7.99
C LEU A 19 5.49 12.79 -6.56
N GLN A 20 4.70 13.85 -6.41
CA GLN A 20 4.50 14.54 -5.15
C GLN A 20 3.54 13.78 -4.23
N GLN A 21 3.67 14.00 -2.92
CA GLN A 21 2.80 13.40 -1.89
C GLN A 21 2.69 11.86 -1.99
N CYS A 22 3.76 11.21 -2.46
CA CYS A 22 3.79 9.78 -2.67
C CYS A 22 4.33 9.04 -1.44
N VAL A 23 3.49 8.19 -0.84
CA VAL A 23 3.91 7.26 0.22
C VAL A 23 4.27 5.91 -0.43
N ARG A 24 5.45 5.40 -0.08
CA ARG A 24 5.94 4.09 -0.55
C ARG A 24 6.07 3.14 0.65
N ILE A 25 5.69 1.88 0.44
CA ILE A 25 5.79 0.84 1.45
C ILE A 25 6.67 -0.28 0.90
N MET A 26 7.72 -0.63 1.66
CA MET A 26 8.50 -1.83 1.45
C MET A 26 8.14 -2.82 2.57
N LEU A 27 7.65 -4.00 2.19
CA LEU A 27 7.25 -5.04 3.13
C LEU A 27 8.13 -6.27 2.93
N HIS A 28 8.90 -6.62 3.96
CA HIS A 28 9.54 -7.92 4.02
C HIS A 28 8.53 -8.96 4.51
N TRP A 29 8.23 -9.94 3.67
CA TRP A 29 7.21 -10.94 3.95
C TRP A 29 7.78 -12.36 3.83
N ASN A 30 7.72 -13.11 4.93
CA ASN A 30 8.02 -14.53 4.92
C ASN A 30 6.86 -15.29 4.29
N THR A 31 7.02 -15.72 3.04
CA THR A 31 6.00 -16.42 2.26
C THR A 31 6.60 -17.57 1.47
N ARG A 32 5.75 -18.53 1.10
CA ARG A 32 6.12 -19.64 0.18
C ARG A 32 5.88 -19.29 -1.29
N LYS A 33 5.24 -18.14 -1.57
CA LYS A 33 5.00 -17.65 -2.93
C LYS A 33 6.33 -17.35 -3.61
N ARG A 34 6.41 -17.66 -4.91
CA ARG A 34 7.50 -17.23 -5.78
C ARG A 34 7.41 -15.73 -6.04
N GLN A 35 8.52 -15.14 -6.46
CA GLN A 35 8.61 -13.69 -6.68
C GLN A 35 7.63 -13.20 -7.76
N GLU A 36 7.36 -14.00 -8.78
CA GLU A 36 6.44 -13.66 -9.88
C GLU A 36 4.97 -13.70 -9.44
N GLU A 37 4.67 -14.37 -8.33
CA GLU A 37 3.33 -14.46 -7.73
C GLU A 37 3.03 -13.29 -6.80
N ILE A 38 4.00 -12.39 -6.58
CA ILE A 38 3.85 -11.21 -5.73
C ILE A 38 3.29 -10.05 -6.55
N HIS A 39 2.11 -9.59 -6.17
CA HIS A 39 1.46 -8.43 -6.76
C HIS A 39 1.83 -7.16 -6.00
N HIS A 40 2.55 -6.25 -6.65
CA HIS A 40 2.88 -4.95 -6.09
C HIS A 40 1.79 -3.95 -6.48
N VAL A 41 1.15 -3.34 -5.48
CA VAL A 41 -0.01 -2.47 -5.68
C VAL A 41 0.42 -1.00 -5.79
N TYR A 42 -0.03 -0.33 -6.85
CA TYR A 42 0.17 1.10 -7.08
C TYR A 42 -1.19 1.76 -7.19
N LEU A 43 -1.50 2.71 -6.30
CA LEU A 43 -2.81 3.36 -6.21
C LEU A 43 -2.74 4.81 -6.68
N ARG A 44 -3.86 5.36 -7.16
CA ARG A 44 -3.99 6.76 -7.60
C ARG A 44 -2.89 7.11 -8.62
N ASP A 45 -2.25 8.26 -8.47
CA ASP A 45 -1.20 8.74 -9.39
C ASP A 45 0.06 7.88 -9.36
N ALA A 46 0.27 7.07 -8.31
CA ALA A 46 1.42 6.17 -8.22
C ALA A 46 1.39 5.03 -9.26
N GLN A 47 0.25 4.79 -9.91
CA GLN A 47 0.15 3.87 -11.06
C GLN A 47 1.12 4.25 -12.18
N SER A 48 1.38 5.56 -12.36
CA SER A 48 2.32 6.07 -13.36
C SER A 48 3.78 5.65 -13.10
N LEU A 49 4.13 5.25 -11.88
CA LEU A 49 5.49 4.83 -11.52
C LEU A 49 5.85 3.46 -12.09
N ARG A 50 4.85 2.62 -12.40
CA ARG A 50 5.02 1.28 -12.99
C ARG A 50 3.94 1.02 -14.04
N PRO A 51 4.05 1.65 -15.22
CA PRO A 51 3.08 1.48 -16.29
C PRO A 51 3.01 0.02 -16.80
N ASP A 52 4.06 -0.76 -16.57
CA ASP A 52 4.14 -2.19 -16.86
C ASP A 52 3.34 -3.07 -15.87
N ARG A 53 2.82 -2.51 -14.77
CA ARG A 53 2.16 -3.24 -13.68
C ARG A 53 0.84 -2.58 -13.25
N SER A 54 -0.01 -2.28 -14.23
CA SER A 54 -1.35 -1.72 -14.02
C SER A 54 -2.42 -2.74 -13.63
N ASN A 55 -2.08 -4.04 -13.60
CA ASN A 55 -3.05 -5.09 -13.28
C ASN A 55 -3.10 -5.34 -11.76
N ILE A 56 -4.01 -4.64 -11.08
CA ILE A 56 -4.40 -4.96 -9.70
C ILE A 56 -5.30 -6.19 -9.77
N PRO A 57 -4.93 -7.35 -9.19
CA PRO A 57 -5.86 -8.47 -9.10
C PRO A 57 -7.09 -8.01 -8.31
N ALA A 58 -8.28 -8.43 -8.72
CA ALA A 58 -9.50 -8.09 -8.00
C ALA A 58 -9.33 -8.49 -6.53
N VAL A 59 -9.45 -7.50 -5.64
CA VAL A 59 -9.51 -7.76 -4.20
C VAL A 59 -10.80 -8.54 -3.97
N PRO A 60 -10.75 -9.76 -3.39
CA PRO A 60 -11.97 -10.50 -3.08
C PRO A 60 -12.89 -9.63 -2.23
N ALA A 61 -14.18 -9.60 -2.58
CA ALA A 61 -15.16 -8.71 -1.94
C ALA A 61 -15.19 -8.94 -0.42
N GLU A 62 -14.99 -10.18 0.03
CA GLU A 62 -14.92 -10.51 1.46
C GLU A 62 -13.76 -9.82 2.20
N GLU A 63 -12.61 -9.62 1.54
CA GLU A 63 -11.46 -8.94 2.15
C GLU A 63 -11.69 -7.43 2.22
N LEU A 64 -12.35 -6.86 1.20
CA LEU A 64 -12.71 -5.45 1.19
C LEU A 64 -13.78 -5.14 2.24
N GLU A 65 -14.80 -5.97 2.36
CA GLU A 65 -15.86 -5.86 3.37
C GLU A 65 -15.27 -5.91 4.78
N ALA A 66 -14.38 -6.86 5.06
CA ALA A 66 -13.71 -6.95 6.35
C ALA A 66 -12.87 -5.70 6.68
N VAL A 67 -12.18 -5.12 5.69
CA VAL A 67 -11.41 -3.87 5.88
C VAL A 67 -12.32 -2.65 6.04
N LEU A 68 -13.45 -2.61 5.34
CA LEU A 68 -14.46 -1.55 5.46
C LEU A 68 -15.15 -1.59 6.82
N GLU A 69 -15.53 -2.76 7.31
CA GLU A 69 -16.07 -2.93 8.67
C GLU A 69 -15.08 -2.45 9.73
N LEU A 70 -13.79 -2.72 9.57
CA LEU A 70 -12.74 -2.20 10.45
C LEU A 70 -12.58 -0.68 10.36
N ALA A 71 -12.81 -0.09 9.18
CA ALA A 71 -12.79 1.36 9.00
C ALA A 71 -14.02 2.04 9.61
N GLU A 72 -15.21 1.46 9.42
CA GLU A 72 -16.48 1.92 9.99
C GLU A 72 -16.52 1.78 11.51
N ALA A 73 -15.89 0.73 12.05
CA ALA A 73 -15.66 0.59 13.49
C ALA A 73 -14.68 1.65 14.07
N GLY A 74 -14.21 2.59 13.26
CA GLY A 74 -13.33 3.70 13.68
C GLY A 74 -11.91 3.27 14.05
N LEU A 75 -11.53 2.04 13.69
CA LEU A 75 -10.21 1.46 13.99
C LEU A 75 -9.16 1.81 12.92
N LEU A 76 -9.58 2.18 11.70
CA LEU A 76 -8.77 2.90 10.72
C LEU A 76 -9.07 4.40 10.80
N LYS A 77 -8.38 5.10 11.70
CA LYS A 77 -8.49 6.56 11.80
C LYS A 77 -7.83 7.22 10.59
N SER A 78 -8.61 7.66 9.61
CA SER A 78 -8.17 8.73 8.71
C SER A 78 -8.16 10.03 9.51
N ARG A 79 -6.99 10.46 9.98
CA ARG A 79 -6.86 11.84 10.45
C ARG A 79 -6.98 12.75 9.21
N PRO A 80 -7.80 13.81 9.24
CA PRO A 80 -7.74 14.83 8.22
C PRO A 80 -6.33 15.44 8.21
N TRP A 81 -5.78 15.62 7.00
CA TRP A 81 -4.50 16.27 6.79
C TRP A 81 -4.66 17.77 7.04
N THR A 82 -4.72 18.18 8.31
CA THR A 82 -4.48 19.56 8.77
C THR A 82 -3.17 19.60 9.52
#